data_AF-A0A8T7CP83-F1
#
_entry.id   AF-A0A8T7CP83-F1
#
_cell.length_a   1.000
_cell.length_b   1.000
_cell.length_c   1.000
_cell.angle_alpha   90.00
_cell.angle_beta   90.00
_cell.angle_gamma   90.00
#
_symmetry.space_group_name_H-M   'P 1'
#
loop_
_entity.id
_entity.type
_entity.pdbx_description
1 polymer ?
#
loop_
_entity_poly.entity_id
_entity_poly.type
_entity_poly.pdbx_seq_one_letter_code
_entity_poly.pdbx_strand_id
1 'polypeptide(L)'
;MSEQDNTPTEPAFLTHLIELRDRLLHSVLAVVLLLLPLLYFANDLYSLLAEPLLRHMPQGTQMIATEVASPFLTPFKLALIAAIF
;
A
#
# COMPACT_ATOMS: atom_id res chain seq x y z
N MET A 1 -10.10 -35.37 -44.82
CA MET A 1 -8.79 -35.74 -44.24
C MET A 1 -8.23 -34.50 -43.58
N SER A 2 -8.16 -34.52 -42.24
CA SER A 2 -7.45 -33.60 -41.33
C SER A 2 -7.87 -32.13 -41.38
N GLU A 3 -8.89 -31.75 -40.61
CA GLU A 3 -8.81 -31.33 -39.20
C GLU A 3 -8.53 -29.84 -39.06
N GLN A 4 -9.61 -29.14 -38.75
CA GLN A 4 -9.71 -27.76 -38.34
C GLN A 4 -9.27 -27.69 -36.87
N ASP A 5 -8.08 -27.16 -36.59
CA ASP A 5 -7.75 -26.62 -35.28
C ASP A 5 -7.04 -25.27 -35.45
N ASN A 6 -7.86 -24.23 -35.64
CA ASN A 6 -7.44 -22.85 -35.44
C ASN A 6 -7.20 -22.68 -33.94
N THR A 7 -5.96 -22.49 -33.52
CA THR A 7 -5.62 -22.03 -32.16
C THR A 7 -5.78 -20.51 -32.09
N PRO A 8 -6.83 -19.94 -31.45
CA PRO A 8 -7.01 -18.50 -31.29
C PRO A 8 -6.74 -18.08 -29.84
N THR A 9 -5.78 -18.74 -29.17
CA THR A 9 -5.56 -18.56 -27.72
C THR A 9 -4.61 -17.39 -27.42
N GLU A 10 -3.67 -17.06 -28.31
CA GLU A 10 -2.72 -15.95 -28.14
C GLU A 10 -3.35 -14.55 -28.02
N PRO A 11 -4.34 -14.13 -28.84
CA PRO A 11 -4.93 -12.80 -28.71
C PRO A 11 -5.75 -12.61 -27.42
N ALA A 12 -6.32 -13.69 -26.86
CA ALA A 12 -7.14 -13.64 -25.66
C ALA A 12 -6.30 -13.37 -24.38
N PHE A 13 -5.14 -14.01 -24.25
CA PHE A 13 -4.23 -13.79 -23.11
C PHE A 13 -3.66 -12.37 -23.11
N LEU A 14 -3.23 -11.87 -24.27
CA LEU A 14 -2.72 -10.50 -24.39
C LEU A 14 -3.78 -9.46 -24.02
N THR A 15 -5.04 -9.70 -24.42
CA THR A 15 -6.16 -8.83 -24.07
C THR A 15 -6.41 -8.78 -22.55
N HIS A 16 -6.39 -9.93 -21.87
CA HIS A 16 -6.54 -9.98 -20.41
C HIS A 16 -5.41 -9.27 -19.66
N LEU A 17 -4.16 -9.41 -20.13
CA LEU A 17 -3.02 -8.70 -19.55
C LEU A 17 -3.13 -7.17 -19.72
N ILE A 18 -3.63 -6.72 -20.87
CA ILE A 18 -3.86 -5.29 -21.13
C ILE A 18 -4.96 -4.75 -20.22
N GLU A 19 -6.04 -5.50 -20.02
CA GLU A 19 -7.10 -5.11 -19.07
C GLU A 19 -6.59 -5.05 -17.63
N LEU A 20 -5.80 -6.04 -17.20
CA LEU A 20 -5.19 -6.05 -15.86
C LEU A 20 -4.28 -4.84 -15.67
N ARG A 21 -3.45 -4.50 -16.66
CA ARG A 21 -2.59 -3.32 -16.64
C ARG A 21 -3.41 -2.05 -16.44
N ASP A 22 -4.48 -1.90 -17.20
CA ASP A 22 -5.31 -0.70 -17.13
C ASP A 22 -5.97 -0.54 -15.75
N ARG A 23 -6.54 -1.63 -15.22
CA ARG A 23 -7.13 -1.64 -13.86
C ARG A 23 -6.07 -1.40 -12.77
N LEU A 24 -4.87 -1.96 -12.93
CA LEU A 24 -3.76 -1.75 -12.01
C LEU A 24 -3.32 -0.29 -11.99
N LEU A 25 -3.17 0.35 -13.16
CA LEU A 25 -2.78 1.75 -13.25
C LEU A 25 -3.79 2.67 -12.58
N HIS A 26 -5.10 2.44 -12.80
CA HIS A 26 -6.14 3.20 -12.13
C HIS A 26 -6.11 3.00 -10.60
N SER A 27 -5.88 1.77 -10.13
CA SER A 27 -5.80 1.47 -8.70
C SER A 27 -4.58 2.15 -8.05
N VAL A 28 -3.43 2.09 -8.70
CA VAL A 28 -2.20 2.78 -8.24
C VAL A 28 -2.43 4.29 -8.20
N LEU A 29 -3.09 4.86 -9.22
CA LEU A 29 -3.39 6.29 -9.25
C LEU A 29 -4.31 6.68 -8.09
N ALA A 30 -5.35 5.88 -7.79
CA ALA A 30 -6.23 6.11 -6.65
C ALA A 30 -5.45 6.10 -5.32
N VAL A 31 -4.56 5.11 -5.11
CA VAL A 31 -3.71 5.04 -3.92
C VAL A 31 -2.80 6.26 -3.81
N VAL A 32 -2.17 6.71 -4.90
CA VAL A 32 -1.31 7.90 -4.89
C VAL A 32 -2.11 9.15 -4.52
N LEU A 33 -3.32 9.31 -5.06
CA LEU A 33 -4.19 10.46 -4.76
C LEU A 33 -4.60 10.52 -3.28
N LEU A 34 -4.83 9.37 -2.65
CA LEU A 34 -5.12 9.31 -1.21
C LEU A 34 -3.84 9.45 -0.36
N LEU A 35 -2.73 8.89 -0.83
CA LEU A 35 -1.45 8.90 -0.12
C LEU A 35 -0.92 10.32 0.05
N LEU A 36 -0.96 11.16 -1.00
CA LEU A 36 -0.40 12.52 -0.95
C LEU A 36 -0.86 13.37 0.24
N PRO A 37 -2.18 13.54 0.51
CA PRO A 37 -2.62 14.26 1.70
C PRO A 37 -2.28 13.49 3.00
N LEU A 38 -2.36 12.16 3.00
CA LEU A 38 -1.99 11.35 4.17
C LEU A 38 -0.51 11.51 4.56
N LEU A 39 0.38 11.71 3.59
CA LEU A 39 1.80 11.98 3.86
C LEU A 39 2.02 13.28 4.63
N TYR A 40 1.22 14.32 4.36
CA TYR A 40 1.28 15.56 5.12
C TYR A 40 0.90 15.34 6.60
N PHE A 41 -0.07 14.46 6.87
CA PHE A 41 -0.55 14.12 8.21
C PHE A 41 0.09 12.85 8.82
N ALA A 42 1.14 12.29 8.20
CA ALA A 42 1.64 10.97 8.55
C ALA A 42 2.12 10.86 10.01
N ASN A 43 2.77 11.92 10.52
CA ASN A 43 3.23 11.96 11.91
C ASN A 43 2.05 12.01 12.90
N ASP A 44 1.03 12.82 12.61
CA ASP A 44 -0.15 12.95 13.47
C ASP A 44 -0.93 11.63 13.51
N LEU A 45 -1.09 10.98 12.35
CA LEU A 45 -1.73 9.68 12.24
C LEU A 45 -0.95 8.60 13.03
N TYR A 46 0.38 8.62 12.94
CA TYR A 46 1.23 7.73 13.72
C TYR A 46 1.08 7.98 15.23
N SER A 47 1.11 9.24 15.68
CA SER A 47 0.94 9.61 17.09
C SER A 47 -0.42 9.17 17.64
N LEU A 48 -1.49 9.34 16.86
CA LEU A 48 -2.83 8.90 17.22
C LEU A 48 -2.90 7.39 17.47
N LEU A 49 -2.23 6.59 16.63
CA LEU A 49 -2.19 5.13 16.79
C LEU A 49 -1.20 4.67 17.86
N ALA A 50 -0.13 5.43 18.11
CA ALA A 50 0.84 5.13 19.16
C ALA A 50 0.30 5.46 20.57
N GLU A 51 -0.61 6.43 20.69
CA GLU A 51 -1.19 6.85 21.97
C GLU A 51 -1.79 5.72 22.83
N PRO A 52 -2.64 4.80 22.31
CA PRO A 52 -3.11 3.68 23.11
C PRO A 52 -1.98 2.76 23.55
N LEU A 53 -0.94 2.55 22.74
CA LEU A 53 0.20 1.72 23.12
C LEU A 53 0.99 2.36 24.26
N LEU A 54 1.24 3.67 24.18
CA LEU A 54 1.92 4.45 25.23
C LEU A 54 1.15 4.40 26.56
N ARG A 55 -0.19 4.44 26.53
CA ARG A 55 -1.03 4.34 27.74
C ARG A 55 -0.93 2.99 28.46
N HIS A 56 -0.59 1.92 27.74
CA HIS A 56 -0.43 0.58 28.32
C HIS A 56 1.04 0.26 28.65
N MET A 57 1.97 1.20 28.44
CA MET A 57 3.36 1.00 28.84
C MET A 57 3.52 1.14 30.35
N PRO A 58 4.39 0.31 30.98
CA PRO A 58 4.74 0.46 32.38
C PRO A 58 5.36 1.83 32.64
N GLN A 59 5.03 2.42 33.79
CA GLN A 59 5.52 3.73 34.18
C GLN A 59 7.06 3.80 34.09
N GLY A 60 7.57 4.79 33.38
CA GLY A 60 9.01 4.98 33.15
C GLY A 60 9.58 4.31 31.89
N THR A 61 8.77 3.58 31.13
CA THR A 61 9.17 3.01 29.83
C THR A 61 8.86 3.98 28.69
N GLN A 62 9.76 4.07 27.71
CA GLN A 62 9.59 4.90 26.52
C GLN A 62 9.58 4.03 25.26
N MET A 63 8.85 4.46 24.24
CA MET A 63 8.90 3.82 22.94
C MET A 63 10.27 4.05 22.30
N ILE A 64 10.97 2.98 21.93
CA ILE A 64 12.29 3.05 21.29
C ILE A 64 12.18 2.64 19.81
N ALA A 65 12.81 3.42 18.94
CA ALA A 65 13.04 3.03 17.55
C ALA A 65 14.27 2.12 17.49
N THR A 66 14.08 0.84 17.16
CA THR A 66 15.17 -0.14 17.10
C THR A 66 16.04 0.01 15.86
N GLU A 67 15.48 0.51 14.76
CA GLU A 67 16.22 0.77 13.52
C GLU A 67 16.45 2.28 13.34
N VAL A 68 17.61 2.62 12.78
CA VAL A 68 18.02 4.01 12.51
C VAL A 68 17.02 4.77 11.62
N ALA A 69 16.35 4.06 10.71
CA ALA A 69 15.41 4.64 9.77
C ALA A 69 13.96 4.64 10.27
N SER A 70 13.64 3.93 11.37
CA SER A 70 12.26 3.79 11.84
C SER A 70 11.56 5.12 12.16
N PRO A 71 12.20 6.13 12.79
CA PRO A 71 11.52 7.40 13.08
C PRO A 71 11.02 8.10 11.82
N PHE A 72 11.72 7.91 10.71
CA PHE A 72 11.30 8.41 9.41
C PHE A 72 10.30 7.47 8.77
N LEU A 73 10.65 6.20 8.53
CA LEU A 73 9.86 5.29 7.70
C LEU A 73 8.54 4.84 8.31
N THR A 74 8.43 4.77 9.64
CA THR A 74 7.23 4.21 10.29
C THR A 74 5.97 5.05 9.99
N PRO A 75 5.97 6.39 10.14
CA PRO A 75 4.87 7.24 9.70
C PRO A 75 4.49 7.04 8.21
N PHE A 76 5.46 6.98 7.30
CA PHE A 76 5.18 6.79 5.86
C PHE A 76 4.58 5.42 5.57
N LYS A 77 5.10 4.36 6.18
CA LYS A 77 4.55 3.00 6.05
C LYS A 77 3.10 2.96 6.51
N LEU A 78 2.79 3.65 7.60
CA LEU A 78 1.44 3.70 8.15
C LEU A 78 0.48 4.49 7.25
N ALA A 79 0.91 5.65 6.76
CA ALA A 79 0.15 6.42 5.77
C ALA A 79 -0.12 5.62 4.48
N LEU A 80 0.85 4.84 4.01
CA LEU A 80 0.68 3.95 2.86
C LEU A 80 -0.38 2.87 3.13
N ILE A 81 -0.31 2.20 4.28
CA ILE A 81 -1.30 1.20 4.66
C ILE A 81 -2.70 1.84 4.74
N ALA A 82 -2.82 2.99 5.40
CA ALA A 82 -4.09 3.72 5.50
C ALA A 82 -4.63 4.23 4.15
N ALA A 83 -3.78 4.47 3.16
CA ALA A 83 -4.21 4.84 1.81
C ALA A 83 -4.70 3.65 0.96
N ILE A 84 -4.30 2.42 1.33
CA ILE A 84 -4.64 1.19 0.61
C ILE A 84 -5.90 0.53 1.17
N PHE A 85 -6.12 0.59 2.49
CA PHE A 85 -7.23 -0.05 3.22
C PHE A 85 -8.36 0.92 3.54
#